data_AF-A0A7S2TSK8-F1
#
_entry.id   AF-A0A7S2TSK8-F1
#
_cell.length_a   1.000
_cell.length_b   1.000
_cell.length_c   1.000
_cell.angle_alpha   90.00
_cell.angle_beta   90.00
_cell.angle_gamma   90.00
#
_symmetry.space_group_name_H-M   'P 1'
#
loop_
_entity.id
_entity.type
_entity.pdbx_description
1 polymer ?
#
loop_
_entity_poly.entity_id
_entity_poly.type
_entity_poly.pdbx_seq_one_letter_code
_entity_poly.pdbx_strand_id
1 'polypeptide(L)'
;NENVNEEVRKDLLNFMYGMQETEEDANFSLKLLANSLFYNKFGLLMLFLGSGGNGKGVLIALHEIATSKYGQVVSSQFLTSKYRANAPNSDLHKCVNKRAVIVNEPEENEGDKELQFNISFLKKITDNDAISC
;
A
#
# COMPACT_ATOMS: atom_id res chain seq x y z
N ASN A 1 11.90 -3.66 23.33
CA ASN A 1 10.74 -4.47 23.76
C ASN A 1 9.95 -3.66 24.76
N GLU A 2 9.08 -2.80 24.25
CA GLU A 2 8.09 -2.10 25.08
C GLU A 2 7.01 -3.09 25.52
N ASN A 3 6.41 -2.85 26.67
CA ASN A 3 5.29 -3.63 27.20
C ASN A 3 4.13 -3.59 26.19
N VAL A 4 3.87 -4.73 25.55
CA VAL A 4 2.68 -4.89 24.71
C VAL A 4 1.46 -4.75 25.61
N ASN A 5 0.57 -3.82 25.27
CA ASN A 5 -0.72 -3.72 25.92
C ASN A 5 -1.63 -4.84 25.39
N GLU A 6 -1.82 -5.88 26.19
CA GLU A 6 -2.58 -7.07 25.79
C GLU A 6 -4.07 -6.81 25.58
N GLU A 7 -4.66 -5.81 26.25
CA GLU A 7 -6.05 -5.41 26.01
C GLU A 7 -6.20 -4.77 24.63
N VAL A 8 -5.34 -3.80 24.31
CA VAL A 8 -5.32 -3.15 22.99
C VAL A 8 -5.02 -4.17 21.89
N ARG A 9 -4.10 -5.11 22.13
CA ARG A 9 -3.80 -6.17 21.18
C ARG A 9 -5.03 -7.03 20.90
N LYS A 10 -5.75 -7.44 21.95
CA LYS A 10 -6.97 -8.23 21.83
C LYS A 10 -8.04 -7.49 21.04
N ASP A 11 -8.23 -6.19 21.30
CA ASP A 11 -9.19 -5.36 20.58
C ASP A 11 -8.84 -5.23 19.09
N LEU A 12 -7.56 -5.01 18.77
CA LEU A 12 -7.08 -4.97 17.37
C LEU A 12 -7.28 -6.30 16.66
N LEU A 13 -7.01 -7.43 17.32
CA LEU A 13 -7.23 -8.76 16.73
C LEU A 13 -8.73 -9.00 16.49
N ASN A 14 -9.58 -8.70 17.47
CA ASN A 14 -11.03 -8.82 17.32
C ASN A 14 -11.55 -7.95 16.17
N PHE A 15 -11.03 -6.72 16.04
CA PHE A 15 -11.34 -5.85 14.92
C PHE A 15 -10.93 -6.47 13.58
N MET A 16 -9.71 -7.00 13.47
CA MET A 16 -9.22 -7.61 12.23
C MET A 16 -10.00 -8.87 11.82
N TYR A 17 -10.28 -9.76 12.77
CA TYR A 17 -11.04 -10.99 12.51
C TYR A 17 -12.53 -10.72 12.29
N GLY A 18 -13.09 -9.64 12.87
CA GLY A 18 -14.48 -9.26 12.66
C GLY A 18 -14.74 -8.51 11.35
N MET A 19 -13.71 -7.90 10.75
CA MET A 19 -13.84 -7.14 9.50
C MET A 19 -13.73 -8.01 8.24
N GLN A 20 -12.98 -9.11 8.32
CA GLN A 20 -12.74 -9.99 7.17
C GLN A 20 -13.76 -11.13 7.13
N GLU A 21 -14.02 -11.66 5.94
CA GLU A 21 -14.98 -12.77 5.75
C GLU A 21 -14.46 -14.06 6.40
N THR A 22 -13.15 -14.31 6.30
CA THR A 22 -12.52 -15.50 6.84
C THR A 22 -11.34 -15.17 7.77
N GLU A 23 -11.04 -16.10 8.67
CA GLU A 23 -9.84 -16.01 9.51
C GLU A 23 -8.55 -16.02 8.67
N GLU A 24 -8.56 -16.70 7.52
CA GLU A 24 -7.44 -16.76 6.59
C GLU A 24 -7.15 -15.38 5.99
N ASP A 25 -8.17 -14.63 5.57
CA ASP A 25 -8.03 -13.28 5.03
C ASP A 25 -7.50 -12.28 6.07
N ALA A 26 -7.98 -12.41 7.32
CA ALA A 26 -7.47 -11.62 8.44
C ALA A 26 -6.00 -11.94 8.73
N ASN A 27 -5.65 -13.22 8.79
CA ASN A 27 -4.27 -13.67 8.99
C ASN A 27 -3.36 -13.25 7.84
N PHE A 28 -3.85 -13.27 6.60
CA PHE A 28 -3.12 -12.78 5.42
C PHE A 28 -2.83 -11.28 5.54
N SER A 29 -3.85 -10.48 5.86
CA SER A 29 -3.72 -9.03 6.06
C SER A 29 -2.73 -8.67 7.18
N LEU A 30 -2.75 -9.41 8.29
CA LEU A 30 -1.80 -9.24 9.39
C LEU A 30 -0.37 -9.61 9.00
N LYS A 31 -0.18 -10.74 8.32
CA LYS A 31 1.14 -11.17 7.80
C LYS A 31 1.68 -10.15 6.81
N LEU A 32 0.82 -9.58 6.00
CA LEU A 32 1.19 -8.56 5.04
C LEU A 32 1.70 -7.29 5.73
N LEU A 33 0.93 -6.77 6.69
CA LEU A 33 1.33 -5.61 7.48
C LEU A 33 2.67 -5.89 8.17
N ALA A 34 2.80 -7.05 8.82
CA ALA A 34 4.04 -7.46 9.46
C ALA A 34 5.21 -7.50 8.47
N ASN A 35 5.03 -8.12 7.30
CA ASN A 35 6.07 -8.18 6.27
C ASN A 35 6.53 -6.79 5.84
N SER A 36 5.61 -5.84 5.62
CA SER A 36 5.97 -4.47 5.23
C SER A 36 6.88 -3.78 6.26
N LEU A 37 6.80 -4.16 7.55
CA LEU A 37 7.64 -3.61 8.61
C LEU A 37 9.02 -4.26 8.71
N PHE A 38 9.24 -5.46 8.19
CA PHE A 38 10.52 -6.16 8.39
C PHE A 38 11.30 -6.37 7.09
N TYR A 39 10.65 -6.66 5.97
CA TYR A 39 11.32 -7.04 4.73
C TYR A 39 10.55 -6.59 3.49
N ASN A 40 11.27 -6.24 2.42
CA ASN A 40 10.70 -5.96 1.10
C ASN A 40 11.03 -7.05 0.07
N LYS A 41 11.48 -8.23 0.53
CA LYS A 41 12.05 -9.33 -0.28
C LYS A 41 11.20 -9.74 -1.49
N PHE A 42 9.90 -9.58 -1.38
CA PHE A 42 8.94 -10.13 -2.33
C PHE A 42 8.55 -9.16 -3.47
N GLY A 43 8.92 -7.88 -3.40
CA GLY A 43 8.57 -6.92 -4.45
C GLY A 43 7.07 -6.87 -4.75
N LEU A 44 6.23 -6.80 -3.71
CA LEU A 44 4.79 -6.99 -3.85
C LEU A 44 4.07 -5.72 -4.30
N LEU A 45 3.22 -5.87 -5.32
CA LEU A 45 2.09 -4.98 -5.57
C LEU A 45 0.81 -5.72 -5.13
N MET A 46 -0.04 -5.06 -4.36
CA MET A 46 -1.30 -5.64 -3.93
C MET A 46 -2.45 -4.72 -4.27
N LEU A 47 -3.49 -5.32 -4.83
CA LEU A 47 -4.68 -4.64 -5.25
C LEU A 47 -5.83 -5.10 -4.36
N PHE A 48 -6.34 -4.19 -3.53
CA PHE A 48 -7.53 -4.44 -2.73
C PHE A 48 -8.76 -4.14 -3.59
N LEU A 49 -9.35 -5.19 -4.17
CA LEU A 49 -10.46 -5.07 -5.11
C LEU A 49 -11.83 -5.25 -4.43
N GLY A 50 -12.89 -4.82 -5.13
CA GLY A 50 -14.29 -5.07 -4.77
C GLY A 50 -15.10 -3.79 -4.52
N SER A 51 -16.42 -3.89 -4.52
CA SER A 51 -17.33 -2.78 -4.22
C SER A 51 -17.45 -2.53 -2.71
N GLY A 52 -18.03 -1.38 -2.34
CA GLY A 52 -18.03 -0.83 -0.97
C GLY A 52 -18.57 -1.77 0.12
N GLY A 53 -18.27 -1.44 1.38
CA GLY A 53 -18.73 -2.19 2.56
C GLY A 53 -17.78 -3.27 3.08
N ASN A 54 -16.73 -3.63 2.33
CA ASN A 54 -15.85 -4.77 2.66
C ASN A 54 -14.60 -4.38 3.48
N GLY A 55 -14.65 -3.30 4.26
CA GLY A 55 -13.53 -2.94 5.15
C GLY A 55 -12.23 -2.44 4.51
N LYS A 56 -12.11 -2.41 3.17
CA LYS A 56 -10.87 -1.98 2.46
C LYS A 56 -10.32 -0.64 2.93
N GLY A 57 -11.16 0.39 2.97
CA GLY A 57 -10.75 1.73 3.39
C GLY A 57 -10.25 1.74 4.83
N VAL A 58 -10.87 0.95 5.71
CA VAL A 58 -10.45 0.84 7.11
C VAL A 58 -9.13 0.06 7.22
N LEU A 59 -8.93 -0.99 6.42
CA LEU A 59 -7.68 -1.74 6.36
C LEU A 59 -6.51 -0.86 5.87
N ILE A 60 -6.76 -0.03 4.84
CA ILE A 60 -5.76 0.92 4.32
C ILE A 60 -5.44 1.98 5.38
N ALA A 61 -6.45 2.53 6.05
CA ALA A 61 -6.26 3.49 7.13
C ALA A 61 -5.46 2.89 8.29
N LEU A 62 -5.73 1.63 8.65
CA LEU A 62 -4.96 0.90 9.66
C LEU A 62 -3.49 0.73 9.23
N HIS A 63 -3.24 0.40 7.96
CA HIS A 63 -1.87 0.30 7.43
C HIS A 63 -1.16 1.65 7.47
N GLU A 64 -1.83 2.74 7.08
CA GLU A 64 -1.26 4.09 7.13
C GLU A 64 -0.90 4.48 8.56
N ILE A 65 -1.79 4.26 9.53
CA ILE A 65 -1.55 4.54 10.95
C ILE A 65 -0.39 3.68 11.49
N ALA A 66 -0.40 2.38 11.20
CA ALA A 66 0.60 1.44 11.70
C ALA A 66 2.00 1.69 11.11
N THR A 67 2.07 2.10 9.85
CA THR A 67 3.36 2.43 9.20
C THR A 67 3.82 3.85 9.51
N SER A 68 2.92 4.77 9.85
CA SER A 68 3.21 6.14 10.31
C SER A 68 4.21 6.82 9.35
N LYS A 69 5.34 7.34 9.86
CA LYS A 69 6.39 7.98 9.05
C LYS A 69 7.00 7.09 7.96
N TYR A 70 6.84 5.77 8.04
CA TYR A 70 7.29 4.81 7.04
C TYR A 70 6.23 4.49 5.98
N GLY A 71 4.99 4.94 6.17
CA GLY A 71 3.95 4.93 5.13
C GLY A 71 4.03 6.18 4.26
N GLN A 72 3.56 6.06 3.02
CA GLN A 72 3.36 7.19 2.13
C GLN A 72 2.15 6.98 1.23
N VAL A 73 1.19 7.89 1.32
CA VAL A 73 0.11 8.00 0.33
C VAL A 73 0.60 8.86 -0.83
N VAL A 74 0.46 8.38 -2.06
CA VAL A 74 0.85 9.08 -3.29
C VAL A 74 -0.38 9.43 -4.14
N SER A 75 -0.20 10.21 -5.21
CA SER A 75 -1.30 10.56 -6.11
C SER A 75 -1.94 9.32 -6.74
N SER A 76 -3.22 9.41 -7.06
CA SER A 76 -3.98 8.34 -7.72
C SER A 76 -3.44 8.04 -9.14
N GLN A 77 -2.72 8.99 -9.75
CA GLN A 77 -2.06 8.81 -11.04
C GLN A 77 -0.65 8.19 -10.93
N PHE A 78 -0.16 7.86 -9.73
CA PHE A 78 1.23 7.44 -9.52
C PHE A 78 1.64 6.23 -10.35
N LEU A 79 0.73 5.24 -10.48
CA LEU A 79 0.98 3.97 -11.18
C LEU A 79 0.65 4.02 -12.67
N THR A 80 -0.01 5.07 -13.15
CA THR A 80 -0.55 5.18 -14.52
C THR A 80 0.16 6.25 -15.33
N SER A 81 0.73 7.27 -14.67
CA SER A 81 1.48 8.34 -15.29
C SER A 81 2.70 7.85 -16.06
N LYS A 82 2.92 8.43 -17.25
CA LYS A 82 4.17 8.28 -18.00
C LYS A 82 5.16 9.35 -17.57
N TYR A 83 6.16 8.95 -16.79
CA TYR A 83 7.24 9.84 -16.38
C TYR A 83 8.26 10.01 -17.51
N ARG A 84 8.56 11.26 -17.88
CA ARG A 84 9.65 11.58 -18.81
C ARG A 84 10.99 11.45 -18.07
N ALA A 85 12.03 10.99 -18.75
CA ALA A 85 13.33 10.69 -18.13
C ALA A 85 13.95 11.86 -17.32
N ASN A 86 13.67 13.11 -17.69
CA ASN A 86 14.22 14.31 -17.05
C ASN A 86 13.19 15.13 -16.26
N ALA A 87 11.96 14.61 -16.10
CA ALA A 87 10.94 15.29 -15.32
C ALA A 87 11.00 14.83 -13.85
N PRO A 88 11.05 15.74 -12.88
CA PRO A 88 11.02 15.36 -11.47
C PRO A 88 9.70 14.65 -11.13
N ASN A 89 9.80 13.53 -10.41
CA ASN A 89 8.64 12.80 -9.89
C ASN A 89 8.56 13.05 -8.37
N SER A 90 7.75 14.04 -7.98
CA SER A 90 7.60 14.45 -6.59
C SER A 90 7.03 13.34 -5.70
N ASP A 91 6.15 12.49 -6.21
CA ASP A 91 5.60 11.37 -5.45
C ASP A 91 6.63 10.27 -5.22
N LEU A 92 7.44 9.95 -6.25
CA LEU A 92 8.55 9.01 -6.08
C LEU A 92 9.57 9.54 -5.07
N HIS A 93 9.83 10.85 -5.05
CA HIS A 93 10.71 11.47 -4.07
C HIS A 93 10.17 11.33 -2.63
N LYS A 94 8.85 11.42 -2.42
CA LYS A 94 8.23 11.17 -1.10
C LYS A 94 8.35 9.71 -0.66
N CYS A 95 8.56 8.77 -1.58
CA CYS A 95 8.72 7.36 -1.29
C CYS A 95 10.12 6.99 -0.75
N VAL A 96 11.06 7.93 -0.68
CA VAL A 96 12.39 7.69 -0.10
C VAL A 96 12.26 7.29 1.38
N ASN A 97 12.92 6.19 1.75
CA ASN A 97 12.88 5.59 3.10
C ASN A 97 11.50 5.12 3.57
N LYS A 98 10.56 4.89 2.64
CA LYS A 98 9.23 4.35 2.94
C LYS A 98 9.22 2.83 2.84
N ARG A 99 8.36 2.22 3.65
CA ARG A 99 8.13 0.77 3.74
C ARG A 99 6.80 0.34 3.15
N ALA A 100 5.85 1.25 3.07
CA ALA A 100 4.57 1.06 2.40
C ALA A 100 4.26 2.28 1.54
N VAL A 101 3.88 2.05 0.29
CA VAL A 101 3.35 3.07 -0.62
C VAL A 101 1.89 2.72 -0.89
N ILE A 102 1.01 3.66 -0.56
CA ILE A 102 -0.44 3.51 -0.69
C ILE A 102 -0.88 4.40 -1.85
N VAL A 103 -1.58 3.79 -2.79
CA VAL A 103 -2.15 4.50 -3.94
C VAL A 103 -3.67 4.37 -3.80
N ASN A 104 -4.35 5.50 -3.65
CA ASN A 104 -5.81 5.51 -3.73
C ASN A 104 -6.24 5.18 -5.17
N GLU A 105 -7.45 4.66 -5.33
CA GLU A 105 -7.96 4.29 -6.66
C GLU A 105 -7.69 5.39 -7.69
N PRO A 106 -7.06 5.05 -8.83
CA PRO A 106 -6.90 5.97 -9.93
C PRO A 106 -8.25 6.54 -10.35
N GLU A 107 -8.30 7.83 -10.70
CA GLU A 107 -9.52 8.40 -11.28
C GLU A 107 -9.83 7.71 -12.63
N GLU A 108 -11.11 7.43 -12.88
CA GLU A 108 -11.57 6.82 -14.12
C GLU A 108 -11.26 7.74 -15.32
N ASN A 109 -10.64 7.18 -16.37
CA ASN A 109 -10.45 7.76 -17.70
C ASN A 109 -9.81 9.15 -17.76
N GLU A 110 -8.55 9.20 -18.21
CA GLU A 110 -7.91 10.46 -18.59
C GLU A 110 -8.22 10.77 -20.07
N GLY A 111 -9.37 11.42 -20.33
CA GLY A 111 -9.76 11.90 -21.65
C GLY A 111 -10.01 10.80 -22.68
N ASP A 112 -11.16 10.11 -22.57
CA ASP A 112 -11.67 9.05 -23.46
C ASP A 112 -10.72 7.85 -23.68
N LYS A 113 -9.62 7.77 -22.95
CA LYS A 113 -8.67 6.66 -23.01
C LYS A 113 -8.81 5.78 -21.78
N GLU A 114 -8.83 4.47 -22.02
CA GLU A 114 -8.71 3.49 -20.95
C GLU A 114 -7.43 3.76 -20.15
N LEU A 115 -7.61 3.82 -18.84
CA LEU A 115 -6.53 3.96 -17.90
C LEU A 115 -5.64 2.71 -17.93
N GLN A 116 -4.34 2.91 -18.13
CA GLN A 116 -3.37 1.82 -18.20
C GLN A 116 -2.27 1.99 -17.16
N PHE A 117 -1.88 0.89 -16.54
CA PHE A 117 -0.69 0.88 -15.70
C PHE A 117 0.57 1.14 -16.53
N ASN A 118 1.46 1.97 -15.98
CA ASN A 118 2.81 2.10 -16.49
C ASN A 118 3.64 0.89 -16.04
N ILE A 119 3.60 -0.20 -16.81
CA ILE A 119 4.23 -1.49 -16.47
C ILE A 119 5.74 -1.36 -16.20
N SER A 120 6.45 -0.52 -16.96
CA SER A 120 7.89 -0.33 -16.73
C SER A 120 8.16 0.37 -15.41
N PHE A 121 7.33 1.34 -15.04
CA PHE A 121 7.41 2.00 -13.74
C PHE A 121 7.05 1.06 -12.59
N LEU A 122 5.97 0.27 -12.74
CA LEU A 122 5.58 -0.73 -11.74
C LEU A 122 6.73 -1.69 -11.44
N LYS A 123 7.32 -2.30 -12.47
CA LYS A 123 8.49 -3.17 -12.32
C LYS A 123 9.63 -2.46 -11.60
N LYS A 124 9.96 -1.23 -12.02
CA LYS A 124 11.01 -0.44 -11.37
C LYS A 124 10.78 -0.27 -9.86
N ILE A 125 9.55 0.00 -9.43
CA ILE A 125 9.26 0.23 -8.01
C ILE A 125 9.06 -1.07 -7.20
N THR A 126 8.83 -2.20 -7.87
CA THR A 126 8.65 -3.51 -7.21
C THR A 126 9.92 -4.37 -7.21
N ASP A 127 10.82 -4.22 -8.18
CA ASP A 127 11.92 -5.17 -8.44
C ASP A 127 13.09 -5.10 -7.43
N ASN A 128 12.91 -4.46 -6.27
CA ASN A 128 13.90 -4.31 -5.21
C ASN A 128 15.25 -3.70 -5.68
N ASP A 129 15.24 -3.07 -6.84
CA ASP A 129 16.37 -2.34 -7.39
C ASP A 129 16.52 -0.98 -6.70
N ALA A 130 17.75 -0.47 -6.67
CA ALA A 130 18.01 0.88 -6.21
C ALA A 130 17.42 1.91 -7.20
N ILE A 131 16.55 2.78 -6.71
CA ILE A 131 15.88 3.80 -7.52
C ILE A 131 16.48 5.17 -7.20
N SER A 132 17.07 5.81 -8.20
CA SER A 132 17.42 7.23 -8.15
C SER A 132 16.20 8.09 -8.52
N CYS A 133 16.00 9.18 -7.78
CA CYS A 133 14.96 10.18 -8.00
C CYS A 133 15.56 11.59 -8.09
#